data_AF-W7SX05-F1
#
_entry.id   AF-W7SX05-F1
#
_cell.length_a   1.000
_cell.length_b   1.000
_cell.length_c   1.000
_cell.angle_alpha   90.00
_cell.angle_beta   90.00
_cell.angle_gamma   90.00
#
_symmetry.space_group_name_H-M   'P 1'
#
loop_
_entity.id
_entity.type
_entity.pdbx_description
1 polymer ?
#
loop_
_entity_poly.entity_id
_entity_poly.type
_entity_poly.pdbx_seq_one_letter_code
_entity_poly.pdbx_strand_id
1 'polypeptide(L)'
;MNSENGSRKAQGFAAALRRLRHTQGLSLSQLSGLTHYSRGYLSNVENGHKPATTDLARRLDDVLRAQGALAGLVAPAEDTPPCPYPGLAAFGPEDARWFFGRARSTAALVGRVTECVDRDQPLIVFGASGVGKSSLLSAGLIPALAAGALPAAGSAGWPVLVMTPTAHPTAALAEHAAPLLGIPAGVY
;
A
#
# COMPACT_ATOMS: atom_id res chain seq x y z
N MET A 1 -32.07 -2.55 -7.01
CA MET A 1 -31.93 -1.15 -6.53
C MET A 1 -30.48 -0.71 -6.29
N ASN A 2 -29.43 -1.47 -6.67
CA ASN A 2 -28.03 -1.11 -6.35
C ASN A 2 -27.31 -0.26 -7.41
N SER A 3 -27.79 -0.22 -8.66
CA SER A 3 -27.10 0.46 -9.77
C SER A 3 -27.11 1.99 -9.67
N GLU A 4 -28.14 2.59 -9.06
CA GLU A 4 -28.21 4.04 -8.87
C GLU A 4 -27.24 4.56 -7.81
N ASN A 5 -26.95 3.75 -6.78
CA ASN A 5 -26.05 4.13 -5.71
C ASN A 5 -24.58 4.15 -6.16
N GLY A 6 -24.18 3.19 -7.01
CA GLY A 6 -22.84 3.14 -7.60
C GLY A 6 -22.53 4.32 -8.52
N SER A 7 -23.50 4.71 -9.36
CA SER A 7 -23.36 5.87 -10.26
C SER A 7 -23.20 7.19 -9.50
N ARG A 8 -23.99 7.40 -8.44
CA ARG A 8 -23.90 8.58 -7.58
C ARG A 8 -22.57 8.67 -6.82
N LYS A 9 -22.06 7.53 -6.35
CA LYS A 9 -20.73 7.45 -5.71
C LYS A 9 -19.59 7.75 -6.69
N ALA A 10 -19.64 7.19 -7.90
CA ALA A 10 -18.65 7.46 -8.95
C ALA A 10 -18.62 8.94 -9.36
N GLN A 11 -19.79 9.58 -9.50
CA GLN A 11 -19.89 11.02 -9.76
C GLN A 11 -19.35 11.84 -8.58
N GLY A 12 -19.65 11.45 -7.35
CA GLY A 12 -19.10 12.06 -6.13
C GLY A 12 -17.57 11.98 -6.06
N PHE A 13 -17.01 10.81 -6.41
CA PHE A 13 -15.56 10.60 -6.51
C PHE A 13 -14.91 11.54 -7.53
N ALA A 14 -15.43 11.58 -8.75
CA ALA A 14 -14.92 12.41 -9.83
C ALA A 14 -14.91 13.91 -9.45
N ALA A 15 -16.01 14.40 -8.87
CA ALA A 15 -16.13 15.78 -8.40
C ALA A 15 -15.16 16.09 -7.25
N ALA A 16 -15.00 15.17 -6.29
CA ALA A 16 -14.06 15.34 -5.17
C ALA A 16 -12.61 15.36 -5.64
N LEU A 17 -12.23 14.44 -6.53
CA LEU A 17 -10.89 14.38 -7.12
C LEU A 17 -10.55 15.68 -7.86
N ARG A 18 -11.45 16.16 -8.72
CA ARG A 18 -11.27 17.42 -9.43
C ARG A 18 -11.08 18.57 -8.46
N ARG A 19 -11.96 18.70 -7.46
CA ARG A 19 -11.88 19.77 -6.45
C ARG A 19 -10.54 19.76 -5.72
N LEU A 20 -10.15 18.62 -5.15
CA LEU A 20 -8.91 18.47 -4.39
C LEU A 20 -7.67 18.74 -5.24
N ARG A 21 -7.64 18.24 -6.48
CA ARG A 21 -6.54 18.50 -7.42
C ARG A 21 -6.40 20.00 -7.70
N HIS A 22 -7.52 20.71 -7.94
CA HIS A 22 -7.50 22.15 -8.17
C HIS A 22 -7.13 22.96 -6.93
N THR A 23 -7.60 22.57 -5.73
CA THR A 23 -7.22 23.21 -4.47
C THR A 23 -5.71 23.09 -4.21
N GLN A 24 -5.10 21.97 -4.60
CA GLN A 24 -3.65 21.75 -4.53
C GLN A 24 -2.86 22.42 -5.69
N GLY A 25 -3.53 23.10 -6.62
CA GLY A 25 -2.89 23.74 -7.77
C GLY A 25 -2.26 22.75 -8.78
N LEU A 26 -2.65 21.48 -8.74
CA LEU A 26 -2.03 20.43 -9.55
C LEU A 26 -2.71 20.29 -10.91
N SER A 27 -1.90 20.19 -11.97
CA SER A 27 -2.37 19.68 -13.26
C SER A 27 -2.51 18.16 -13.23
N LEU A 28 -3.31 17.60 -14.15
CA LEU A 28 -3.38 16.14 -14.34
C LEU A 28 -2.03 15.52 -14.71
N SER A 29 -1.12 16.27 -15.33
CA SER A 29 0.24 15.81 -15.65
C SER A 29 1.11 15.67 -14.41
N GLN A 30 1.03 16.65 -13.50
CA GLN A 30 1.76 16.58 -12.23
C GLN A 30 1.20 15.48 -11.34
N LEU A 31 -0.13 15.35 -11.28
CA LEU A 31 -0.78 14.29 -10.52
C LEU A 31 -0.37 12.89 -11.05
N SER A 32 -0.31 12.73 -12.37
CA SER A 32 0.18 11.51 -13.03
C SER A 32 1.60 11.12 -12.59
N GLY A 33 2.51 12.09 -12.50
CA GLY A 33 3.88 11.86 -12.02
C GLY A 33 3.92 11.39 -10.56
N LEU A 34 3.09 12.00 -9.70
CA LEU A 34 3.05 11.70 -8.26
C LEU A 34 2.37 10.36 -7.95
N THR A 35 1.35 9.98 -8.73
CA THR A 35 0.59 8.75 -8.51
C THR A 35 1.04 7.58 -9.40
N HIS A 36 2.07 7.75 -10.23
CA HIS A 36 2.52 6.80 -11.27
C HIS A 36 1.41 6.16 -12.12
N TYR A 37 0.29 6.86 -12.30
CA TYR A 37 -0.77 6.47 -13.23
C TYR A 37 -0.72 7.35 -14.46
N SER A 38 -1.19 6.86 -15.60
CA SER A 38 -1.18 7.66 -16.82
C SER A 38 -2.18 8.84 -16.73
N ARG A 39 -1.80 9.99 -17.30
CA ARG A 39 -2.68 11.16 -17.43
C ARG A 39 -4.04 10.79 -18.04
N GLY A 40 -4.04 9.95 -19.08
CA GLY A 40 -5.26 9.50 -19.74
C GLY A 40 -6.18 8.70 -18.83
N TYR A 41 -5.61 7.82 -17.99
CA TYR A 41 -6.38 7.08 -17.00
C TYR A 41 -6.97 8.00 -15.92
N LEU A 42 -6.16 8.92 -15.37
CA LEU A 42 -6.64 9.89 -14.38
C LEU A 42 -7.73 10.81 -14.95
N SER A 43 -7.61 11.23 -16.22
CA SER A 43 -8.64 11.99 -16.91
C SER A 43 -9.94 11.21 -17.05
N ASN A 44 -9.88 9.93 -17.45
CA ASN A 44 -11.07 9.09 -17.58
C ASN A 44 -11.78 8.88 -16.23
N VAL A 45 -11.01 8.77 -15.14
CA VAL A 45 -11.56 8.65 -13.80
C VAL A 45 -12.16 9.98 -13.31
N GLU A 46 -11.46 11.10 -13.50
CA GLU A 46 -11.94 12.43 -13.09
C GLU A 46 -13.17 12.90 -13.90
N ASN A 47 -13.36 12.39 -15.10
CA ASN A 47 -14.56 12.65 -15.92
C ASN A 47 -15.67 11.60 -15.73
N GLY A 48 -15.46 10.60 -14.87
CA GLY A 48 -16.46 9.56 -14.59
C GLY A 48 -16.63 8.53 -15.71
N HIS A 49 -15.78 8.53 -16.73
CA HIS A 49 -15.80 7.53 -17.81
C HIS A 49 -15.31 6.15 -17.35
N LYS A 50 -14.49 6.11 -16.29
CA LYS A 50 -14.02 4.86 -15.69
C LYS A 50 -14.14 4.92 -14.17
N PRO A 51 -14.67 3.86 -13.52
CA PRO A 51 -14.71 3.81 -12.06
C PRO A 51 -13.29 3.78 -11.49
N ALA A 52 -13.09 4.50 -10.39
CA ALA A 52 -11.86 4.43 -9.62
C ALA A 52 -11.82 3.12 -8.82
N THR A 53 -10.63 2.53 -8.72
CA THR A 53 -10.38 1.42 -7.80
C THR A 53 -10.09 1.96 -6.40
N THR A 54 -10.30 1.13 -5.37
CA THR A 54 -9.96 1.49 -3.98
C THR A 54 -8.47 1.82 -3.83
N ASP A 55 -7.60 1.08 -4.54
CA ASP A 55 -6.16 1.32 -4.55
C ASP A 55 -5.80 2.70 -5.13
N LEU A 56 -6.36 3.04 -6.29
CA LEU A 56 -6.21 4.37 -6.88
C LEU A 56 -6.68 5.46 -5.92
N ALA A 57 -7.83 5.24 -5.26
CA ALA A 57 -8.40 6.21 -4.33
C ALA A 57 -7.52 6.46 -3.11
N ARG A 58 -6.98 5.40 -2.48
CA ARG A 58 -6.01 5.52 -1.38
C ARG A 58 -4.76 6.28 -1.81
N ARG A 59 -4.22 5.94 -2.99
CA ARG A 59 -3.03 6.61 -3.49
C ARG A 59 -3.26 8.09 -3.81
N LEU A 60 -4.46 8.44 -4.26
CA LEU A 60 -4.86 9.83 -4.43
C LEU A 60 -5.08 10.52 -3.08
N ASP A 61 -5.61 9.83 -2.07
CA ASP A 61 -5.73 10.37 -0.72
C ASP A 61 -4.36 10.72 -0.13
N ASP A 62 -3.34 9.89 -0.35
CA ASP A 62 -1.97 10.16 0.11
C ASP A 62 -1.36 11.38 -0.60
N VAL A 63 -1.44 11.42 -1.94
CA VAL A 63 -0.85 12.48 -2.76
C VAL A 63 -1.57 13.82 -2.55
N LEU A 64 -2.89 13.80 -2.40
CA LEU A 64 -3.71 15.00 -2.21
C LEU A 64 -3.94 15.35 -0.74
N ARG A 65 -3.39 14.56 0.19
CA ARG A 65 -3.60 14.67 1.65
C ARG A 65 -5.07 14.70 2.06
N ALA A 66 -5.89 13.89 1.39
CA ALA A 66 -7.34 13.89 1.52
C ALA A 66 -7.88 12.91 2.58
N GLN A 67 -7.00 12.24 3.34
CA GLN A 67 -7.34 11.54 4.60
C GLN A 67 -8.47 10.51 4.45
N GLY A 68 -8.50 9.79 3.32
CA GLY A 68 -9.51 8.75 3.05
C GLY A 68 -10.81 9.28 2.44
N ALA A 69 -10.93 10.58 2.16
CA ALA A 69 -12.14 11.16 1.58
C ALA A 69 -12.43 10.60 0.18
N LEU A 70 -11.41 10.30 -0.63
CA LEU A 70 -11.58 9.69 -1.95
C LEU A 70 -11.87 8.19 -1.81
N ALA A 71 -11.19 7.48 -0.92
CA ALA A 71 -11.45 6.06 -0.64
C ALA A 71 -12.89 5.82 -0.14
N GLY A 72 -13.44 6.71 0.68
CA GLY A 72 -14.82 6.62 1.17
C GLY A 72 -15.90 6.80 0.10
N LEU A 73 -15.54 7.40 -1.04
CA LEU A 73 -16.45 7.64 -2.17
C LEU A 73 -16.42 6.50 -3.20
N VAL A 74 -15.42 5.62 -3.15
CA VAL A 74 -15.41 4.41 -3.96
C VAL A 74 -16.34 3.38 -3.31
N ALA A 75 -17.31 2.87 -4.06
CA ALA A 75 -18.06 1.71 -3.61
C ALA A 75 -17.07 0.53 -3.50
N PRO A 76 -17.07 -0.25 -2.40
CA PRO A 76 -16.34 -1.52 -2.41
C PRO A 76 -16.80 -2.28 -3.66
N ALA A 77 -15.85 -2.67 -4.49
CA ALA A 77 -16.16 -3.30 -5.77
C ALA A 77 -16.97 -4.57 -5.49
N GLU A 78 -18.28 -4.53 -5.71
CA GLU A 78 -19.10 -5.73 -5.74
C GLU A 78 -18.77 -6.48 -7.04
N ASP A 79 -18.36 -7.74 -6.88
CA ASP A 79 -18.35 -8.84 -7.84
C ASP A 79 -17.51 -8.74 -9.12
N THR A 80 -16.43 -7.96 -9.11
CA THR A 80 -15.29 -8.31 -9.99
C THR A 80 -14.22 -9.00 -9.13
N PRO A 81 -13.95 -10.31 -9.32
CA PRO A 81 -12.85 -10.94 -8.62
C PRO A 81 -11.57 -10.13 -8.90
N PRO A 82 -10.87 -9.66 -7.87
CA PRO A 82 -9.72 -8.80 -8.07
C PRO A 82 -8.72 -9.53 -8.95
N CYS A 83 -8.19 -8.85 -9.98
CA CYS A 83 -7.25 -9.45 -10.91
C CYS A 83 -6.07 -10.03 -10.09
N PRO A 84 -5.82 -11.36 -10.14
CA PRO A 84 -4.81 -11.99 -9.28
C PRO A 84 -3.37 -11.62 -9.66
N TYR A 85 -3.18 -10.94 -10.79
CA TYR A 85 -1.88 -10.55 -11.32
C TYR A 85 -1.79 -9.02 -11.41
N PRO A 86 -1.13 -8.35 -10.44
CA PRO A 86 -1.06 -6.89 -10.38
C PRO A 86 -0.08 -6.26 -11.39
N GLY A 87 0.42 -7.05 -12.36
CA GLY A 87 1.38 -6.61 -13.36
C GLY A 87 2.75 -6.30 -12.75
N LEU A 88 3.21 -5.06 -12.88
CA LEU A 88 4.50 -4.61 -12.35
C LEU A 88 4.45 -4.17 -10.88
N ALA A 89 3.26 -4.06 -10.29
CA ALA A 89 3.12 -3.74 -8.88
C ALA A 89 3.55 -4.96 -8.02
N ALA A 90 4.14 -4.68 -6.86
CA ALA A 90 4.48 -5.72 -5.90
C ALA A 90 3.20 -6.29 -5.26
N PHE A 91 3.21 -7.59 -4.97
CA PHE A 91 2.15 -8.22 -4.20
C PHE A 91 2.17 -7.68 -2.75
N GLY A 92 1.01 -7.26 -2.23
CA GLY A 92 0.84 -6.85 -0.84
C GLY A 92 0.56 -8.03 0.10
N PRO A 93 0.53 -7.80 1.42
CA PRO A 93 0.11 -8.82 2.40
C PRO A 93 -1.27 -9.43 2.10
N GLU A 94 -2.20 -8.63 1.58
CA GLU A 94 -3.56 -9.05 1.20
C GLU A 94 -3.59 -10.01 0.01
N ASP A 95 -2.53 -10.04 -0.79
CA ASP A 95 -2.40 -10.88 -1.97
C ASP A 95 -1.66 -12.20 -1.70
N ALA A 96 -1.35 -12.50 -0.43
CA ALA A 96 -0.63 -13.71 -0.03
C ALA A 96 -1.25 -15.00 -0.63
N ARG A 97 -2.57 -15.04 -0.77
CA ARG A 97 -3.32 -16.14 -1.40
C ARG A 97 -2.98 -16.39 -2.87
N TRP A 98 -2.33 -15.44 -3.53
CA TRP A 98 -1.91 -15.52 -4.94
C TRP A 98 -0.38 -15.57 -5.09
N PHE A 99 0.37 -15.50 -3.99
CA PHE A 99 1.83 -15.51 -3.97
C PHE A 99 2.38 -16.94 -3.88
N PHE A 100 2.54 -17.60 -5.04
CA PHE A 100 3.01 -18.99 -5.12
C PHE A 100 4.47 -19.12 -5.60
N GLY A 101 5.03 -20.33 -5.50
CA GLY A 101 6.36 -20.67 -6.04
C GLY A 101 7.57 -20.15 -5.24
N ARG A 102 7.33 -19.36 -4.18
CA ARG A 102 8.37 -18.76 -3.33
C ARG A 102 8.43 -19.28 -1.90
N ALA A 103 7.69 -20.35 -1.58
CA ALA A 103 7.61 -20.91 -0.23
C ALA A 103 8.99 -21.19 0.41
N ARG A 104 9.94 -21.76 -0.36
CA ARG A 104 11.31 -22.02 0.13
C ARG A 104 12.06 -20.73 0.45
N SER A 105 11.91 -19.69 -0.39
CA SER A 105 12.52 -18.38 -0.14
C SER A 105 11.92 -17.70 1.09
N THR A 106 10.60 -17.78 1.28
CA THR A 106 9.92 -17.26 2.47
C THR A 106 10.40 -17.97 3.72
N ALA A 107 10.44 -19.30 3.73
CA ALA A 107 10.91 -20.08 4.88
C ALA A 107 12.37 -19.79 5.24
N ALA A 108 13.25 -19.71 4.23
CA ALA A 108 14.64 -19.32 4.45
C ALA A 108 14.76 -17.90 5.04
N LEU A 109 13.94 -16.97 4.57
CA LEU A 109 13.91 -15.59 5.06
C LEU A 109 13.42 -15.51 6.51
N VAL A 110 12.37 -16.26 6.87
CA VAL A 110 11.89 -16.37 8.26
C VAL A 110 13.01 -16.88 9.17
N GLY A 111 13.73 -17.94 8.77
CA GLY A 111 14.86 -18.45 9.56
C GLY A 111 15.94 -17.40 9.81
N ARG A 112 16.27 -16.59 8.79
CA ARG A 112 17.22 -15.48 8.95
C ARG A 112 16.70 -14.38 9.87
N VAL A 113 15.40 -14.05 9.77
CA VAL A 113 14.79 -13.06 10.66
C VAL A 113 14.85 -13.55 12.11
N THR A 114 14.58 -14.83 12.38
CA THR A 114 14.73 -15.42 13.72
C THR A 114 16.15 -15.21 14.26
N GLU A 115 17.17 -15.58 13.48
CA GLU A 115 18.58 -15.41 13.87
C GLU A 115 18.94 -13.94 14.13
N CYS A 116 18.39 -13.01 13.34
CA CYS A 116 18.62 -11.58 13.45
C CYS A 116 17.94 -10.97 14.68
N VAL A 117 16.70 -11.39 14.99
CA VAL A 117 15.97 -10.97 16.19
C VAL A 117 16.72 -11.39 17.44
N ASP A 118 17.20 -12.64 17.50
CA ASP A 118 17.96 -13.14 18.66
C ASP A 118 19.29 -12.39 18.90
N ARG A 119 19.79 -11.67 17.88
CA ARG A 119 21.06 -10.94 17.90
C ARG A 119 20.90 -9.43 17.88
N ASP A 120 19.67 -8.90 17.90
CA ASP A 120 19.37 -7.47 17.70
C ASP A 120 20.02 -6.87 16.44
N GLN A 121 19.99 -7.60 15.32
CA GLN A 121 20.62 -7.21 14.06
C GLN A 121 19.62 -6.94 12.93
N PRO A 122 19.86 -5.94 12.07
CA PRO A 122 19.05 -5.74 10.88
C PRO A 122 19.36 -6.78 9.80
N LEU A 123 18.33 -7.19 9.06
CA LEU A 123 18.47 -8.06 7.89
C LEU A 123 18.29 -7.25 6.60
N ILE A 124 19.21 -7.40 5.66
CA ILE A 124 19.16 -6.73 4.35
C ILE A 124 18.94 -7.76 3.24
N VAL A 125 17.95 -7.51 2.37
CA VAL A 125 17.60 -8.38 1.24
C VAL A 125 17.99 -7.71 -0.09
N PHE A 126 18.89 -8.36 -0.83
CA PHE A 126 19.38 -7.88 -2.14
C PHE A 126 19.00 -8.82 -3.28
N GLY A 127 19.07 -8.32 -4.52
CA GLY A 127 18.76 -9.06 -5.74
C GLY A 127 18.40 -8.15 -6.90
N ALA A 128 18.39 -8.68 -8.13
CA ALA A 128 18.08 -7.92 -9.34
C ALA A 128 16.74 -7.16 -9.25
N SER A 129 16.61 -6.05 -10.00
CA SER A 129 15.33 -5.35 -10.10
C SER A 129 14.27 -6.27 -10.72
N GLY A 130 13.02 -6.17 -10.27
CA GLY A 130 11.93 -7.00 -10.79
C GLY A 130 11.91 -8.47 -10.33
N VAL A 131 12.92 -8.97 -9.61
CA VAL A 131 12.94 -10.37 -9.10
C VAL A 131 11.86 -10.67 -8.04
N GLY A 132 11.14 -9.64 -7.58
CA GLY A 132 10.06 -9.77 -6.61
C GLY A 132 10.47 -9.63 -5.15
N LYS A 133 11.53 -8.87 -4.83
CA LYS A 133 11.98 -8.65 -3.42
C LYS A 133 10.87 -8.04 -2.57
N SER A 134 10.25 -6.97 -3.06
CA SER A 134 9.14 -6.31 -2.36
C SER A 134 7.96 -7.26 -2.19
N SER A 135 7.61 -8.05 -3.21
CA SER A 135 6.58 -9.08 -3.09
C SER A 135 6.94 -10.18 -2.09
N LEU A 136 8.20 -10.60 -2.02
CA LEU A 136 8.68 -11.60 -1.05
C LEU A 136 8.57 -11.08 0.38
N LEU A 137 8.90 -9.81 0.61
CA LEU A 137 8.75 -9.17 1.92
C LEU A 137 7.27 -8.96 2.28
N SER A 138 6.50 -8.38 1.36
CA SER A 138 5.12 -7.96 1.61
C SER A 138 4.12 -9.11 1.59
N ALA A 139 4.15 -9.99 0.58
CA ALA A 139 3.20 -11.10 0.44
C ALA A 139 3.72 -12.45 0.95
N GLY A 140 5.03 -12.55 1.21
CA GLY A 140 5.65 -13.74 1.77
C GLY A 140 5.92 -13.61 3.26
N LEU A 141 6.86 -12.73 3.63
CA LEU A 141 7.35 -12.60 5.00
C LEU A 141 6.29 -12.06 5.95
N ILE A 142 5.69 -10.91 5.66
CA ILE A 142 4.72 -10.26 6.56
C ILE A 142 3.55 -11.20 6.95
N PRO A 143 2.87 -11.89 6.00
CA PRO A 143 1.84 -12.86 6.34
C PRO A 143 2.36 -14.05 7.15
N ALA A 144 3.58 -14.52 6.89
CA ALA A 144 4.19 -15.59 7.68
C ALA A 144 4.45 -15.16 9.12
N LEU A 145 4.92 -13.92 9.33
CA LEU A 145 5.11 -13.35 10.68
C LEU A 145 3.79 -13.26 11.44
N ALA A 146 2.74 -12.73 10.78
CA ALA A 146 1.40 -12.63 11.34
C ALA A 146 0.77 -14.00 11.67
N ALA A 147 1.16 -15.04 10.93
CA ALA A 147 0.77 -16.43 11.20
C ALA A 147 1.58 -17.09 12.33
N GLY A 148 2.50 -16.37 12.98
CA GLY A 148 3.30 -16.89 14.09
C GLY A 148 4.51 -17.72 13.65
N ALA A 149 5.07 -17.46 12.46
CA ALA A 149 6.23 -18.22 11.98
C ALA A 149 7.54 -17.94 12.76
N LEU A 150 7.59 -16.90 13.58
CA LEU A 150 8.73 -16.65 14.48
C LEU A 150 8.52 -17.33 15.83
N PRO A 151 9.58 -17.87 16.45
CA PRO A 151 9.53 -18.49 17.77
C PRO A 151 9.48 -17.47 18.92
N ALA A 152 9.38 -16.17 18.64
CA ALA A 152 9.31 -15.11 19.65
C ALA A 152 7.87 -14.92 20.17
N ALA A 153 7.70 -14.90 21.49
CA ALA A 153 6.39 -14.74 22.11
C ALA A 153 5.74 -13.41 21.69
N GLY A 154 4.49 -13.47 21.21
CA GLY A 154 3.74 -12.29 20.76
C GLY A 154 4.13 -11.77 19.37
N SER A 155 5.05 -12.43 18.65
CA SER A 155 5.52 -11.96 17.34
C SER A 155 4.44 -11.84 16.27
N ALA A 156 3.39 -12.65 16.36
CA ALA A 156 2.23 -12.58 15.46
C ALA A 156 1.48 -11.25 15.55
N GLY A 157 1.60 -10.54 16.67
CA GLY A 157 0.97 -9.24 16.90
C GLY A 157 1.91 -8.05 16.74
N TRP A 158 3.14 -8.25 16.29
CA TRP A 158 4.08 -7.13 16.12
C TRP A 158 3.57 -6.14 15.07
N PRO A 159 3.67 -4.82 15.34
CA PRO A 159 3.32 -3.82 14.36
C PRO A 159 4.31 -3.88 13.18
N VAL A 160 3.78 -3.78 11.96
CA VAL A 160 4.58 -3.79 10.73
C VAL A 160 4.54 -2.41 10.11
N LEU A 161 5.72 -1.80 9.98
CA LEU A 161 5.90 -0.54 9.27
C LEU A 161 6.60 -0.81 7.92
N VAL A 162 5.91 -0.48 6.83
CA VAL A 162 6.50 -0.47 5.49
C VAL A 162 6.68 0.98 5.07
N MET A 163 7.93 1.36 4.75
CA MET A 163 8.25 2.69 4.29
C MET A 163 9.27 2.66 3.15
N THR A 164 9.19 3.66 2.27
CA THR A 164 10.24 3.92 1.28
C THR A 164 11.21 4.94 1.88
N PRO A 165 12.53 4.71 1.85
CA PRO A 165 13.50 5.69 2.31
C PRO A 165 13.27 7.06 1.64
N THR A 166 13.07 8.09 2.45
CA THR A 166 12.93 9.48 1.98
C THR A 166 14.28 10.19 2.02
N ALA A 167 14.33 11.49 1.70
CA ALA A 167 15.53 12.32 1.91
C ALA A 167 15.96 12.40 3.40
N HIS A 168 15.04 12.08 4.32
CA HIS A 168 15.27 12.08 5.76
C HIS A 168 14.75 10.75 6.37
N PRO A 169 15.45 9.62 6.14
CA PRO A 169 14.93 8.29 6.45
C PRO A 169 14.74 8.04 7.94
N THR A 170 15.59 8.61 8.80
CA THR A 170 15.48 8.49 10.26
C THR A 170 14.30 9.26 10.82
N ALA A 171 14.08 10.49 10.34
CA ALA A 171 12.93 11.31 10.72
C ALA A 171 11.62 10.63 10.30
N ALA A 172 11.56 10.15 9.05
CA ALA A 172 10.40 9.43 8.55
C ALA A 172 10.17 8.12 9.33
N LEU A 173 11.22 7.37 9.70
CA LEU A 173 11.07 6.18 10.53
C LEU A 173 10.50 6.53 11.91
N ALA A 174 11.05 7.54 12.58
CA ALA A 174 10.58 7.97 13.90
C ALA A 174 9.11 8.42 13.87
N GLU A 175 8.75 9.24 12.89
CA GLU A 175 7.38 9.72 12.68
C GLU A 175 6.38 8.58 12.51
N HIS A 176 6.72 7.57 11.70
CA HIS A 176 5.81 6.46 11.42
C HIS A 176 5.84 5.36 12.49
N ALA A 177 6.96 5.19 13.20
CA ALA A 177 7.10 4.18 14.26
C ALA A 177 6.51 4.65 15.59
N ALA A 178 6.53 5.95 15.89
CA ALA A 178 6.07 6.48 17.18
C ALA A 178 4.61 6.06 17.52
N PRO A 179 3.62 6.17 16.61
CA PRO A 179 2.26 5.70 16.89
C PRO A 179 2.17 4.19 17.15
N LEU A 180 2.99 3.39 16.45
CA LEU A 180 3.00 1.93 16.57
C LEU A 180 3.60 1.45 17.90
N LEU A 181 4.50 2.26 18.46
CA LEU A 181 5.15 2.00 19.75
C LEU A 181 4.41 2.66 20.93
N GLY A 182 3.33 3.39 20.67
CA GLY A 182 2.61 4.15 21.71
C GLY A 182 3.39 5.36 22.23
N ILE A 183 4.33 5.89 21.45
CA ILE A 183 5.13 7.08 21.77
C ILE A 183 4.42 8.31 21.17
N PRO A 184 4.18 9.39 21.94
CA PRO A 184 3.56 10.60 21.41
C PRO A 184 4.41 11.24 20.31
N ALA A 185 3.78 11.55 19.17
CA ALA A 185 4.43 12.25 18.06
C ALA A 185 4.85 13.67 18.50
N GLY A 186 6.14 14.01 18.35
CA GLY A 186 6.66 15.35 18.64
C GLY A 186 7.95 15.44 19.47
N VAL A 187 8.61 14.31 19.77
CA VAL A 187 9.92 14.28 20.46
C VAL A 187 11.01 13.73 19.53
N TYR A 188 11.20 14.33 18.35
CA TYR A 188 12.32 13.98 17.45
C TYR A 188 12.80 15.19 16.66
#